data_AF-A0AAV5ZHA6-F1
#
_entry.id   AF-A0AAV5ZHA6-F1
#
_cell.length_a   1.000
_cell.length_b   1.000
_cell.length_c   1.000
_cell.angle_alpha   90.00
_cell.angle_beta   90.00
_cell.angle_gamma   90.00
#
_symmetry.space_group_name_H-M   'P 1'
#
loop_
_entity.id
_entity.type
_entity.pdbx_description
1 polymer ?
#
loop_
_entity_poly.entity_id
_entity_poly.type
_entity_poly.pdbx_seq_one_letter_code
_entity_poly.pdbx_strand_id
1 'polypeptide(L)'
;PHDVDQKTFRGIRNRRNNYMLDRHVQKTESFTGIDGINTQDRAIQEGLGPIVDRSREHLGPADRAIIQARRLLLEAVKTVTDGGTPRGIAPTYTGLAAAEAVLPRGTDWRDAELPAGSQIAQTV
;
A
#
# COMPACT_ATOMS: atom_id res chain seq x y z
N PRO A 1 13.31 -8.62 -14.65
CA PRO A 1 12.17 -9.37 -14.07
C PRO A 1 11.60 -10.37 -15.08
N HIS A 2 11.59 -11.67 -14.77
CA HIS A 2 11.18 -12.72 -15.72
C HIS A 2 9.65 -12.80 -15.94
N ASP A 3 8.84 -12.12 -15.13
CA ASP A 3 7.37 -12.18 -15.21
C ASP A 3 6.74 -10.99 -15.98
N VAL A 4 7.54 -10.34 -16.82
CA VAL A 4 7.16 -9.17 -17.61
C VAL A 4 7.69 -9.33 -19.04
N ASP A 5 6.83 -9.06 -20.02
CA ASP A 5 7.23 -8.94 -21.42
C ASP A 5 8.20 -7.77 -21.58
N GLN A 6 9.43 -8.03 -22.00
CA GLN A 6 10.49 -7.02 -22.11
C GLN A 6 10.29 -6.02 -23.28
N LYS A 7 9.37 -6.29 -24.20
CA LYS A 7 9.02 -5.37 -25.30
C LYS A 7 7.86 -4.46 -24.91
N THR A 8 6.83 -5.01 -24.28
CA THR A 8 5.59 -4.27 -23.95
C THR A 8 5.53 -3.80 -22.50
N PHE A 9 6.44 -4.27 -21.65
CA PHE A 9 6.46 -4.06 -20.20
C PHE A 9 5.17 -4.49 -19.48
N ARG A 10 4.37 -5.35 -20.10
CA ARG A 10 3.17 -5.92 -19.49
C ARG A 10 3.50 -7.18 -18.71
N GLY A 11 2.85 -7.36 -17.57
CA GLY A 11 2.95 -8.61 -16.81
C GLY A 11 2.47 -9.79 -17.64
N ILE A 12 3.22 -10.89 -17.61
CA ILE A 12 2.85 -12.13 -18.31
C ILE A 12 1.55 -12.68 -17.69
N ARG A 13 1.46 -12.75 -16.36
CA ARG A 13 0.24 -13.05 -15.61
C ARG A 13 -0.58 -11.79 -15.40
N ASN A 14 -1.73 -11.65 -16.02
CA ASN A 14 -2.54 -10.44 -15.95
C ASN A 14 -4.04 -10.75 -15.98
N ARG A 15 -4.88 -9.72 -15.84
CA ARG A 15 -6.33 -9.87 -15.86
C ARG A 15 -6.88 -10.64 -17.07
N ARG A 16 -6.22 -10.54 -18.25
CA ARG A 16 -6.70 -11.17 -19.50
C ARG A 16 -6.50 -12.68 -19.53
N ASN A 17 -5.54 -13.20 -18.77
CA ASN A 17 -5.32 -14.64 -18.61
C ASN A 17 -5.60 -15.11 -17.19
N ASN A 18 -6.43 -14.35 -16.45
CA ASN A 18 -6.79 -14.63 -15.07
C ASN A 18 -5.56 -14.91 -14.18
N TYR A 19 -4.49 -14.16 -14.42
CA TYR A 19 -3.20 -14.28 -13.71
C TYR A 19 -2.59 -15.69 -13.74
N MET A 20 -2.94 -16.49 -14.76
CA MET A 20 -2.57 -17.91 -14.88
C MET A 20 -2.97 -18.74 -13.65
N LEU A 21 -4.14 -18.44 -13.07
CA LEU A 21 -4.73 -19.20 -11.98
C LEU A 21 -4.76 -20.70 -12.27
N ASP A 22 -4.12 -21.49 -11.40
CA ASP A 22 -4.18 -22.95 -11.41
C ASP A 22 -5.17 -23.44 -10.34
N ARG A 23 -6.24 -24.12 -10.77
CA ARG A 23 -7.29 -24.63 -9.88
C ARG A 23 -6.89 -25.89 -9.12
N HIS A 24 -5.94 -26.66 -9.64
CA HIS A 24 -5.38 -27.79 -8.90
C HIS A 24 -4.59 -27.24 -7.71
N VAL A 25 -3.63 -26.35 -7.98
CA VAL A 25 -2.83 -25.68 -6.94
C VAL A 25 -3.71 -24.92 -5.95
N GLN A 26 -4.77 -24.25 -6.43
CA GLN A 26 -5.74 -23.58 -5.55
C GLN A 26 -6.39 -24.54 -4.53
N LYS A 27 -6.64 -25.77 -4.96
CA LYS A 27 -7.32 -26.78 -4.15
C LYS A 27 -6.36 -27.51 -3.21
N THR A 28 -5.10 -27.69 -3.60
CA THR A 28 -4.18 -28.60 -2.92
C THR A 28 -3.04 -27.90 -2.18
N GLU A 29 -2.65 -26.68 -2.57
CA GLU A 29 -1.37 -26.08 -2.14
C GLU A 29 -1.47 -24.64 -1.67
N SER A 30 -2.20 -23.77 -2.38
CA SER A 30 -2.35 -22.35 -2.01
C SER A 30 -3.79 -21.89 -2.10
N PHE A 31 -4.21 -20.93 -1.28
CA PHE A 31 -5.61 -20.45 -1.33
C PHE A 31 -5.97 -19.72 -2.62
N THR A 32 -4.99 -19.11 -3.28
CA THR A 32 -5.21 -18.30 -4.48
C THR A 32 -5.04 -19.11 -5.75
N GLY A 33 -4.14 -20.11 -5.79
CA GLY A 33 -3.74 -20.79 -7.03
C GLY A 33 -2.97 -19.90 -8.01
N ILE A 34 -2.55 -18.71 -7.57
CA ILE A 34 -1.79 -17.75 -8.38
C ILE A 34 -0.35 -17.75 -7.90
N ASP A 35 0.56 -18.00 -8.82
CA ASP A 35 1.98 -18.04 -8.55
C ASP A 35 2.57 -16.63 -8.33
N GLY A 36 3.31 -16.47 -7.23
CA GLY A 36 3.97 -15.23 -6.80
C GLY A 36 3.10 -14.26 -5.98
N ILE A 37 3.64 -13.80 -4.85
CA ILE A 37 2.95 -12.88 -3.91
C ILE A 37 2.54 -11.57 -4.60
N ASN A 38 3.47 -10.93 -5.32
CA ASN A 38 3.17 -9.68 -6.05
C ASN A 38 2.05 -9.87 -7.09
N THR A 39 1.97 -11.05 -7.71
CA THR A 39 0.92 -11.36 -8.68
C THR A 39 -0.42 -11.55 -8.00
N GLN A 40 -0.43 -12.22 -6.84
CA GLN A 40 -1.64 -12.35 -6.00
C GLN A 40 -2.16 -10.98 -5.57
N ASP A 41 -1.30 -10.10 -5.06
CA ASP A 41 -1.69 -8.75 -4.65
C ASP A 41 -2.22 -7.95 -5.84
N ARG A 42 -1.56 -8.03 -7.00
CA ARG A 42 -2.03 -7.36 -8.21
C ARG A 42 -3.38 -7.87 -8.66
N ALA A 43 -3.62 -9.19 -8.60
CA ALA A 43 -4.88 -9.79 -9.00
C ALA A 43 -6.05 -9.24 -8.18
N ILE A 44 -5.87 -9.12 -6.87
CA ILE A 44 -6.88 -8.54 -5.98
C ILE A 44 -7.06 -7.04 -6.25
N GLN A 45 -5.96 -6.27 -6.36
CA GLN A 45 -6.01 -4.83 -6.62
C GLN A 45 -6.72 -4.49 -7.94
N GLU A 46 -6.36 -5.16 -9.03
CA GLU A 46 -6.97 -4.97 -10.35
C GLU A 46 -8.40 -5.51 -10.44
N GLY A 47 -8.73 -6.49 -9.59
CA GLY A 47 -10.06 -7.08 -9.48
C GLY A 47 -11.12 -6.09 -9.00
N LEU A 48 -10.74 -5.09 -8.19
CA LEU A 48 -11.63 -4.02 -7.73
C LEU A 48 -12.09 -3.08 -8.86
N GLY A 49 -11.44 -3.15 -10.02
CA GLY A 49 -11.73 -2.30 -11.18
C GLY A 49 -10.96 -0.97 -11.16
N PRO A 50 -11.07 -0.18 -12.26
CA PRO A 50 -10.30 1.06 -12.40
C PRO A 50 -10.64 2.11 -11.34
N ILE A 51 -11.91 2.20 -10.95
CA ILE A 51 -12.42 3.08 -9.89
C ILE A 51 -13.38 2.26 -9.04
N VAL A 52 -13.07 2.16 -7.76
CA VAL A 52 -13.84 1.37 -6.79
C VAL A 52 -14.90 2.28 -6.16
N ASP A 53 -16.16 1.86 -6.19
CA ASP A 53 -17.20 2.50 -5.39
C ASP A 53 -17.00 2.14 -3.91
N ARG A 54 -16.61 3.14 -3.12
CA ARG A 54 -16.35 2.99 -1.67
C ARG A 54 -17.54 3.42 -0.81
N SER A 55 -18.68 3.80 -1.40
CA SER A 55 -19.88 4.25 -0.65
C SER A 55 -20.45 3.18 0.30
N ARG A 56 -20.15 1.91 0.01
CA ARG A 56 -20.58 0.73 0.79
C ARG A 56 -19.45 0.05 1.56
N GLU A 57 -18.25 0.63 1.56
CA GLU A 57 -17.11 0.03 2.24
C GLU A 57 -17.26 0.15 3.76
N HIS A 58 -16.99 -0.95 4.47
CA HIS A 58 -17.02 -1.00 5.93
C HIS A 58 -15.63 -1.34 6.47
N LEU A 59 -14.91 -0.33 6.94
CA LEU A 59 -13.55 -0.48 7.45
C LEU A 59 -13.54 -0.92 8.91
N GLY A 60 -12.74 -1.93 9.22
CA GLY A 60 -12.57 -2.47 10.56
C GLY A 60 -11.41 -1.82 11.32
N PRO A 61 -11.19 -2.23 12.59
CA PRO A 61 -10.09 -1.70 13.41
C PRO A 61 -8.69 -1.90 12.80
N ALA A 62 -8.49 -2.95 12.02
CA ALA A 62 -7.23 -3.24 11.33
C ALA A 62 -6.92 -2.24 10.20
N ASP A 63 -7.93 -1.52 9.69
CA ASP A 63 -7.79 -0.60 8.56
C ASP A 63 -7.35 0.81 8.97
N ARG A 64 -6.84 0.99 10.20
CA ARG A 64 -6.48 2.31 10.76
C ARG A 64 -5.52 3.09 9.87
N ALA A 65 -4.53 2.41 9.27
CA ALA A 65 -3.59 3.04 8.36
C ALA A 65 -4.28 3.57 7.08
N ILE A 66 -5.19 2.77 6.50
CA ILE A 66 -5.98 3.15 5.32
C ILE A 66 -6.87 4.36 5.63
N ILE A 67 -7.54 4.34 6.79
CA ILE A 67 -8.39 5.44 7.26
C ILE A 67 -7.58 6.74 7.35
N GLN A 68 -6.40 6.69 7.99
CA GLN A 68 -5.58 7.89 8.17
C GLN A 68 -4.97 8.37 6.85
N ALA A 69 -4.47 7.48 6.00
CA ALA A 69 -3.98 7.85 4.68
C ALA A 69 -5.06 8.58 3.85
N ARG A 70 -6.29 8.07 3.85
CA ARG A 70 -7.42 8.71 3.13
C ARG A 70 -7.80 10.07 3.72
N ARG A 71 -7.77 10.22 5.05
CA ARG A 71 -8.00 11.52 5.69
C ARG A 71 -6.97 12.56 5.26
N LEU A 72 -5.69 12.20 5.22
CA LEU A 72 -4.62 13.08 4.77
C LEU A 72 -4.80 13.51 3.31
N LEU A 73 -5.18 12.57 2.43
CA LEU A 73 -5.48 12.88 1.03
C LEU A 73 -6.68 13.81 0.88
N LEU A 74 -7.77 13.58 1.62
CA LEU A 74 -8.95 14.44 1.59
C LEU A 74 -8.66 15.85 2.14
N GLU A 75 -7.86 15.95 3.20
CA GLU A 75 -7.38 17.24 3.73
C GLU A 75 -6.52 17.99 2.71
N ALA A 76 -5.64 17.28 2.00
CA ALA A 76 -4.82 17.85 0.95
C ALA A 76 -5.68 18.38 -0.21
N VAL A 77 -6.67 17.61 -0.67
CA VAL A 77 -7.62 18.04 -1.71
C VAL A 77 -8.37 19.29 -1.27
N LYS A 78 -8.87 19.33 -0.02
CA LYS A 78 -9.56 20.50 0.52
C LYS A 78 -8.63 21.73 0.54
N THR A 79 -7.43 21.58 1.09
CA THR A 79 -6.44 22.66 1.17
C THR A 79 -6.14 23.26 -0.20
N VAL A 80 -5.92 22.42 -1.21
CA VAL A 80 -5.66 22.87 -2.59
C VAL A 80 -6.89 23.57 -3.19
N THR A 81 -8.09 23.04 -2.94
CA THR A 81 -9.35 23.65 -3.42
C THR A 81 -9.57 25.05 -2.84
N ASP A 82 -9.17 25.25 -1.59
CA ASP A 82 -9.26 26.54 -0.88
C ASP A 82 -8.09 27.49 -1.25
N GLY A 83 -7.23 27.11 -2.21
CA GLY A 83 -6.10 27.92 -2.70
C GLY A 83 -4.84 27.85 -1.82
N GLY A 84 -4.80 26.93 -0.86
CA GLY A 84 -3.67 26.71 0.02
C GLY A 84 -2.66 25.68 -0.49
N THR A 85 -1.57 25.53 0.26
CA THR A 85 -0.52 24.54 -0.01
C THR A 85 -0.65 23.37 0.98
N PRO A 86 -0.89 22.13 0.50
CA PRO A 86 -1.02 20.97 1.38
C PRO A 86 0.32 20.51 1.94
N ARG A 87 0.28 19.69 3.00
CA ARG A 87 1.47 19.01 3.53
C ARG A 87 2.02 17.99 2.52
N GLY A 88 3.30 17.63 2.66
CA GLY A 88 3.92 16.57 1.84
C GLY A 88 4.27 16.99 0.40
N ILE A 89 4.38 18.28 0.12
CA ILE A 89 4.76 18.82 -1.20
C ILE A 89 6.27 18.88 -1.45
N ALA A 90 7.08 18.28 -0.58
CA ALA A 90 8.52 18.25 -0.77
C ALA A 90 8.85 17.60 -2.13
N PRO A 91 9.81 18.15 -2.90
CA PRO A 91 10.09 17.68 -4.26
C PRO A 91 10.70 16.28 -4.30
N THR A 92 11.15 15.77 -3.16
CA THR A 92 11.73 14.45 -3.00
C THR A 92 11.31 13.83 -1.68
N TYR A 93 11.22 12.51 -1.67
CA TYR A 93 10.99 11.68 -0.48
C TYR A 93 12.29 11.01 0.01
N THR A 94 13.46 11.31 -0.58
CA THR A 94 14.73 10.65 -0.26
C THR A 94 15.21 10.85 1.18
N GLY A 95 14.68 11.86 1.90
CA GLY A 95 14.92 12.05 3.32
C GLY A 95 14.02 11.20 4.23
N LEU A 96 13.08 10.45 3.67
CA LEU A 96 12.18 9.55 4.40
C LEU A 96 12.67 8.12 4.28
N ALA A 97 12.74 7.42 5.41
CA ALA A 97 13.04 6.00 5.48
C ALA A 97 12.02 5.30 6.37
N ALA A 98 11.63 4.09 5.98
CA ALA A 98 10.90 3.21 6.88
C ALA A 98 11.87 2.67 7.93
N ALA A 99 11.42 2.62 9.18
CA ALA A 99 12.14 2.02 10.28
C ALA A 99 11.22 1.06 11.02
N GLU A 100 11.78 -0.05 11.48
CA GLU A 100 11.12 -1.03 12.33
C GLU A 100 12.02 -1.30 13.54
N ALA A 101 11.42 -1.37 14.73
CA ALA A 101 12.15 -1.67 15.96
C ALA A 101 11.26 -2.46 16.93
N VAL A 102 11.89 -3.39 17.67
CA VAL A 102 11.26 -4.06 18.82
C VAL A 102 11.60 -3.27 20.07
N LEU A 103 10.59 -2.72 20.72
CA LEU A 103 10.76 -1.88 21.90
C LEU A 103 10.47 -2.67 23.20
N PRO A 104 11.16 -2.35 24.32
CA PRO A 104 10.79 -2.87 25.62
C PRO A 104 9.34 -2.55 25.98
N ARG A 105 8.72 -3.44 26.74
CA ARG A 105 7.35 -3.23 27.23
C ARG A 105 7.30 -1.99 28.13
N GLY A 106 6.39 -1.07 27.82
CA GLY A 106 6.21 0.18 28.56
C GLY A 106 6.95 1.39 27.98
N THR A 107 7.79 1.19 26.96
CA THR A 107 8.39 2.28 26.19
C THR A 107 7.32 2.95 25.32
N ASP A 108 7.16 4.27 25.43
CA ASP A 108 6.41 5.02 24.40
C ASP A 108 7.25 4.99 23.12
N TRP A 109 6.64 4.56 22.02
CA TRP A 109 7.30 4.47 20.73
C TRP A 109 7.78 5.84 20.20
N ARG A 110 7.21 6.94 20.70
CA ARG A 110 7.66 8.30 20.37
C ARG A 110 8.97 8.68 21.05
N ASP A 111 9.28 8.03 22.17
CA ASP A 111 10.49 8.23 22.96
C ASP A 111 11.58 7.21 22.60
N ALA A 112 11.30 6.29 21.67
CA ALA A 112 12.28 5.33 21.18
C ALA A 112 13.42 6.08 20.48
N GLU A 113 14.67 5.75 20.84
CA GLU A 113 15.84 6.30 20.18
C GLU A 113 15.81 5.96 18.68
N LEU A 114 15.64 6.98 17.85
CA LEU A 114 15.78 6.87 16.41
C LEU A 114 17.27 6.94 16.05
N PRO A 115 17.68 6.41 14.87
CA PRO A 115 19.02 6.61 14.37
C PRO A 115 19.41 8.10 14.42
N ALA A 116 20.64 8.39 14.86
CA ALA A 116 21.10 9.77 15.09
C ALA A 116 20.78 10.70 13.90
N GLY A 117 20.10 11.81 14.17
CA GLY A 117 19.66 12.78 13.15
C GLY A 117 18.29 12.50 12.53
N SER A 118 17.61 11.41 12.91
CA SER A 118 16.26 11.10 12.44
C SER A 118 15.19 11.76 13.32
N GLN A 119 14.07 12.13 12.70
CA GLN A 119 12.87 12.60 13.40
C GLN A 119 11.65 11.89 12.83
N ILE A 120 10.65 11.61 13.66
CA ILE A 120 9.38 11.07 13.18
C ILE A 120 8.70 12.15 12.33
N ALA A 121 8.67 11.94 11.02
CA ALA A 121 8.11 12.91 10.06
C ALA A 121 6.60 13.11 10.23
N GLN A 122 5.88 12.10 10.75
CA GLN A 122 4.46 12.21 11.04
C GLN A 122 4.01 11.19 12.10
N THR A 123 3.27 11.66 13.09
CA THR A 123 2.57 10.83 14.07
C THR A 123 1.06 10.80 13.74
N VAL A 124 0.42 9.64 13.91
CA VAL A 124 -1.00 9.37 13.54
C VAL A 124 -1.91 9.17 14.75
#